data_AF-A0A0Q6VZV2-F1
#
_entry.id   AF-A0A0Q6VZV2-F1
#
_cell.length_a   1.000
_cell.length_b   1.000
_cell.length_c   1.000
_cell.angle_alpha   90.00
_cell.angle_beta   90.00
_cell.angle_gamma   90.00
#
_symmetry.space_group_name_H-M   'P 1'
#
loop_
_entity.id
_entity.type
_entity.pdbx_description
1 polymer ?
#
loop_
_entity_poly.entity_id
_entity_poly.type
_entity_poly.pdbx_seq_one_letter_code
_entity_poly.pdbx_strand_id
1 'polypeptide(L)'
;MPDHAEPEAQLQAYLDIGRAGLAAIVRHLGGNPGAASTLAQLFQRLEGLRNQAGGWEALGQRLGLDQQQTDDFTKAARRVMRIEGSAEGNTAPAASDEIAALRWLNWLERVQENQPAAGIAVPLPPPGEPELRSGQQQVRALELILRGVIGEKHGDQQRLLARLRDLSGDAAVERWLAAADPGDVLSGTMFSDLGKIFAHKREYPQQYEALFAHKPFLTLFKDKRETLALFLEDVREIRNRLAHHKRVTPVQIALLGHYYHEVVRPLQDAHDDGELRTNPDSYFDATKEELERHFRRVADSFDRLGEDVQAIRDDVAALGGTLEGVRQTTERTARGVDVAVENTSWLRRHQRWLGIGVLALGAASLFTLRSTESMRGSVSSIDKKMDTVKKEVSADPRKELANNGVAWKESEFIGAISRGDTRNVALFLDGGMR
;
A
#
# COMPACT_ATOMS: atom_id res chain seq x y z
N MET A 1 -3.58 20.64 22.82
CA MET A 1 -3.30 19.22 23.08
C MET A 1 -4.48 18.66 23.86
N PRO A 2 -5.25 17.70 23.32
CA PRO A 2 -6.25 17.02 24.11
C PRO A 2 -5.55 16.08 25.10
N ASP A 3 -6.22 15.87 26.22
CA ASP A 3 -5.81 15.05 27.36
C ASP A 3 -5.55 13.60 26.91
N HIS A 4 -4.28 13.22 26.74
CA HIS A 4 -3.89 11.88 26.32
C HIS A 4 -3.77 11.00 27.57
N ALA A 5 -4.54 9.90 27.61
CA ALA A 5 -4.25 8.79 28.52
C ALA A 5 -2.77 8.42 28.43
N GLU A 6 -2.15 8.03 29.55
CA GLU A 6 -0.73 7.67 29.59
C GLU A 6 -0.38 6.68 28.46
N PRO A 7 0.76 6.87 27.73
CA PRO A 7 1.11 6.06 26.56
C PRO A 7 1.03 4.54 26.77
N GLU A 8 1.31 4.08 27.99
CA GLU A 8 1.21 2.68 28.40
C GLU A 8 -0.23 2.15 28.38
N ALA A 9 -1.20 2.94 28.82
CA ALA A 9 -2.62 2.57 28.81
C ALA A 9 -3.16 2.47 27.37
N GLN A 10 -2.67 3.30 26.45
CA GLN A 10 -3.06 3.25 25.04
C GLN A 10 -2.51 2.01 24.33
N LEU A 11 -1.23 1.70 24.53
CA LEU A 11 -0.62 0.50 23.96
C LEU A 11 -1.37 -0.76 24.41
N GLN A 12 -1.67 -0.88 25.70
CA GLN A 12 -2.39 -2.05 26.22
C GLN A 12 -3.79 -2.18 25.57
N ALA A 13 -4.52 -1.08 25.41
CA ALA A 13 -5.81 -1.09 24.71
C ALA A 13 -5.68 -1.58 23.25
N TYR A 14 -4.64 -1.17 22.52
CA TYR A 14 -4.39 -1.66 21.16
C TYR A 14 -4.04 -3.15 21.13
N LEU A 15 -3.25 -3.65 22.10
CA LEU A 15 -2.94 -5.07 22.21
C LEU A 15 -4.21 -5.90 22.48
N ASP A 16 -5.09 -5.42 23.35
CA ASP A 16 -6.37 -6.08 23.68
C ASP A 16 -7.28 -6.20 22.44
N ILE A 17 -7.42 -5.12 21.68
CA ILE A 17 -8.14 -5.13 20.39
C ILE A 17 -7.45 -6.09 19.41
N GLY A 18 -6.12 -6.05 19.35
CA GLY A 18 -5.30 -6.92 18.53
C GLY A 18 -5.53 -8.41 18.81
N ARG A 19 -5.65 -8.79 20.09
CA ARG A 19 -5.99 -10.15 20.53
C ARG A 19 -7.38 -10.55 20.07
N ALA A 20 -8.37 -9.70 20.31
CA ALA A 20 -9.75 -9.95 19.90
C ALA A 20 -9.87 -10.18 18.38
N GLY A 21 -9.18 -9.36 17.59
CA GLY A 21 -9.13 -9.50 16.12
C GLY A 21 -8.44 -10.76 15.65
N LEU A 22 -7.29 -11.13 16.24
CA LEU A 22 -6.62 -12.40 15.89
C LEU A 22 -7.48 -13.61 16.26
N ALA A 23 -8.18 -13.56 17.39
CA ALA A 23 -9.12 -14.61 17.78
C ALA A 23 -10.29 -14.73 16.79
N ALA A 24 -10.78 -13.62 16.25
CA ALA A 24 -11.79 -13.61 15.20
C ALA A 24 -11.26 -14.25 13.90
N ILE A 25 -10.03 -13.94 13.49
CA ILE A 25 -9.36 -14.60 12.35
C ILE A 25 -9.27 -16.12 12.55
N VAL A 26 -8.83 -16.57 13.74
CA VAL A 26 -8.75 -18.01 14.06
C VAL A 26 -10.13 -18.68 13.92
N ARG A 27 -11.20 -18.06 14.44
CA ARG A 27 -12.57 -18.56 14.28
C ARG A 27 -13.01 -18.62 12.82
N HIS A 28 -12.78 -17.55 12.08
CA HIS A 28 -13.14 -17.45 10.67
C HIS A 28 -12.49 -18.55 9.82
N LEU A 29 -11.24 -18.89 10.14
CA LEU A 29 -10.50 -19.95 9.46
C LEU A 29 -10.89 -21.37 9.93
N GLY A 30 -11.90 -21.52 10.79
CA GLY A 30 -12.38 -22.81 11.29
C GLY A 30 -11.61 -23.34 12.51
N GLY A 31 -10.73 -22.55 13.10
CA GLY A 31 -10.04 -22.88 14.33
C GLY A 31 -10.84 -22.50 15.58
N ASN A 32 -10.47 -23.08 16.72
CA ASN A 32 -10.99 -22.66 18.01
C ASN A 32 -9.96 -21.79 18.75
N PRO A 33 -10.24 -20.50 19.01
CA PRO A 33 -9.33 -19.66 19.81
C PRO A 33 -9.21 -20.16 21.26
N GLY A 34 -10.23 -20.88 21.78
CA GLY A 34 -10.22 -21.47 23.11
C GLY A 34 -10.00 -20.45 24.22
N ALA A 35 -9.25 -20.84 25.26
CA ALA A 35 -8.84 -19.99 26.38
C ALA A 35 -7.55 -19.20 26.10
N ALA A 36 -7.18 -19.00 24.81
CA ALA A 36 -5.97 -18.26 24.49
C ALA A 36 -6.09 -16.81 24.99
N SER A 37 -5.20 -16.42 25.89
CA SER A 37 -5.18 -15.10 26.53
C SER A 37 -4.13 -14.16 25.96
N THR A 38 -3.21 -14.67 25.12
CA THR A 38 -2.11 -13.91 24.52
C THR A 38 -2.10 -14.01 22.99
N LEU A 39 -1.53 -12.99 22.33
CA LEU A 39 -1.26 -12.99 20.89
C LEU A 39 -0.38 -14.18 20.50
N ALA A 40 0.58 -14.57 21.34
CA ALA A 40 1.46 -15.70 21.06
C ALA A 40 0.68 -17.03 20.98
N GLN A 41 -0.23 -17.28 21.93
CA GLN A 41 -1.08 -18.47 21.91
C GLN A 41 -2.02 -18.47 20.71
N LEU A 42 -2.61 -17.33 20.37
CA LEU A 42 -3.49 -17.19 19.20
C LEU A 42 -2.72 -17.40 17.89
N PHE A 43 -1.50 -16.89 17.79
CA PHE A 43 -0.66 -17.08 16.61
C PHE A 43 -0.23 -18.54 16.44
N GLN A 44 0.04 -19.27 17.53
CA GLN A 44 0.26 -20.72 17.46
C GLN A 44 -0.96 -21.46 16.88
N ARG A 45 -2.19 -21.03 17.20
CA ARG A 45 -3.39 -21.60 16.57
C ARG A 45 -3.43 -21.30 15.08
N LEU A 46 -3.06 -20.08 14.68
CA LEU A 46 -2.94 -19.68 13.28
C LEU A 46 -1.90 -20.52 12.54
N GLU A 47 -0.75 -20.81 13.16
CA GLU A 47 0.27 -21.70 12.57
C GLU A 47 -0.22 -23.15 12.42
N GLY A 48 -1.05 -23.63 13.35
CA GLY A 48 -1.74 -24.91 13.19
C GLY A 48 -2.65 -24.94 11.96
N LEU A 49 -3.45 -23.88 11.78
CA LEU A 49 -4.32 -23.72 10.60
C LEU A 49 -3.54 -23.57 9.31
N ARG A 50 -2.39 -22.88 9.34
CA ARG A 50 -1.44 -22.78 8.21
C ARG A 50 -0.99 -24.16 7.77
N ASN A 51 -0.60 -25.03 8.70
CA ASN A 51 -0.15 -26.38 8.38
C ASN A 51 -1.26 -27.21 7.73
N GLN A 52 -2.50 -27.04 8.17
CA GLN A 52 -3.67 -27.70 7.57
C GLN A 52 -4.02 -27.15 6.18
N ALA A 53 -3.83 -25.85 5.97
CA ALA A 53 -4.08 -25.18 4.69
C ALA A 53 -2.98 -25.44 3.64
N GLY A 54 -1.84 -26.01 4.03
CA GLY A 54 -0.71 -26.29 3.12
C GLY A 54 0.30 -25.14 2.99
N GLY A 55 0.18 -24.07 3.79
CA GLY A 55 1.12 -22.95 3.77
C GLY A 55 0.48 -21.60 4.11
N TRP A 56 1.33 -20.57 4.20
CA TRP A 56 0.87 -19.19 4.44
C TRP A 56 0.08 -18.65 3.26
N GLU A 57 0.50 -18.94 2.02
CA GLU A 57 -0.18 -18.48 0.81
C GLU A 57 -1.65 -18.92 0.77
N ALA A 58 -1.91 -20.22 0.96
CA ALA A 58 -3.27 -20.75 0.97
C ALA A 58 -4.13 -20.18 2.11
N LEU A 59 -3.52 -19.94 3.28
CA LEU A 59 -4.21 -19.31 4.41
C LEU A 59 -4.49 -17.82 4.13
N GLY A 60 -3.54 -17.11 3.52
CA GLY A 60 -3.66 -15.72 3.11
C GLY A 60 -4.78 -15.49 2.10
N GLN A 61 -4.91 -16.37 1.10
CA GLN A 61 -6.02 -16.32 0.14
C GLN A 61 -7.39 -16.42 0.82
N ARG A 62 -7.52 -17.24 1.87
CA ARG A 62 -8.76 -17.33 2.68
C ARG A 62 -9.03 -16.04 3.47
N LEU A 63 -8.01 -15.24 3.74
CA LEU A 63 -8.13 -13.90 4.33
C LEU A 63 -8.25 -12.79 3.28
N GLY A 64 -8.30 -13.14 1.99
CA GLY A 64 -8.31 -12.18 0.89
C GLY A 64 -7.02 -11.38 0.76
N LEU A 65 -5.87 -11.97 1.13
CA LEU A 65 -4.54 -11.37 1.01
C LEU A 65 -3.75 -12.03 -0.11
N ASP A 66 -3.00 -11.24 -0.88
CA ASP A 66 -1.99 -11.77 -1.81
C ASP A 66 -0.74 -12.28 -1.06
N GLN A 67 0.23 -12.83 -1.81
CA GLN A 67 1.46 -13.38 -1.22
C GLN A 67 2.26 -12.35 -0.42
N GLN A 68 2.47 -11.15 -0.97
CA GLN A 68 3.25 -10.09 -0.33
C GLN A 68 2.51 -9.57 0.91
N GLN A 69 1.20 -9.36 0.79
CA GLN A 69 0.35 -8.94 1.90
C GLN A 69 0.32 -9.98 3.02
N THR A 70 0.33 -11.27 2.68
CA THR A 70 0.41 -12.36 3.66
C THR A 70 1.73 -12.32 4.42
N ASP A 71 2.85 -12.12 3.73
CA ASP A 71 4.16 -12.00 4.38
C ASP A 71 4.21 -10.80 5.32
N ASP A 72 3.70 -9.64 4.91
CA ASP A 72 3.71 -8.43 5.72
C ASP A 72 2.72 -8.49 6.90
N PHE A 73 1.56 -9.12 6.70
CA PHE A 73 0.63 -9.47 7.77
C PHE A 73 1.30 -10.34 8.84
N THR A 74 2.00 -11.41 8.45
CA THR A 74 2.65 -12.31 9.42
C THR A 74 3.82 -11.63 10.14
N LYS A 75 4.57 -10.74 9.48
CA LYS A 75 5.61 -9.93 10.12
C LYS A 75 5.01 -8.98 11.16
N ALA A 76 3.90 -8.31 10.83
CA ALA A 76 3.21 -7.42 11.76
C ALA A 76 2.69 -8.18 12.99
N ALA A 77 2.05 -9.34 12.79
CA ALA A 77 1.58 -10.22 13.86
C ALA A 77 2.72 -10.66 14.80
N ARG A 78 3.82 -11.17 14.24
CA ARG A 78 5.00 -11.58 15.04
C ARG A 78 5.64 -10.42 15.79
N ARG A 79 5.57 -9.21 15.25
CA ARG A 79 6.09 -8.03 15.93
C ARG A 79 5.27 -7.70 17.16
N VAL A 80 3.95 -7.60 17.02
CA VAL A 80 3.06 -7.26 18.14
C VAL A 80 3.06 -8.35 19.23
N MET A 81 3.26 -9.62 18.85
CA MET A 81 3.50 -10.71 19.81
C MET A 81 4.74 -10.49 20.68
N ARG A 82 5.85 -10.03 20.09
CA ARG A 82 7.08 -9.77 20.84
C ARG A 82 6.90 -8.61 21.81
N ILE A 83 6.17 -7.57 21.39
CA ILE A 83 5.84 -6.41 22.23
C ILE A 83 5.04 -6.86 23.45
N GLU A 84 3.96 -7.62 23.25
CA GLU A 84 3.13 -8.13 24.35
C GLU A 84 3.95 -8.99 25.33
N GLY A 85 4.84 -9.87 24.82
CA GLY A 85 5.70 -10.68 25.68
C GLY A 85 6.81 -9.90 26.40
N SER A 86 7.19 -8.71 25.91
CA SER A 86 8.19 -7.84 26.58
C SER A 86 7.57 -6.87 27.58
N ALA A 87 6.28 -6.57 27.45
CA ALA A 87 5.55 -5.69 28.39
C ALA A 87 5.49 -6.25 29.82
N GLU A 88 5.67 -7.56 29.99
CA GLU A 88 5.76 -8.21 31.32
C GLU A 88 7.03 -7.80 32.10
N GLY A 89 8.03 -7.21 31.42
CA GLY A 89 9.34 -6.90 31.96
C GLY A 89 9.56 -5.44 32.36
N ASN A 90 8.62 -4.78 33.05
CA ASN A 90 8.77 -3.47 33.74
C ASN A 90 9.55 -2.36 32.98
N THR A 91 9.59 -2.43 31.65
CA THR A 91 10.32 -1.54 30.77
C THR A 91 9.30 -0.66 30.07
N ALA A 92 9.49 0.65 30.12
CA ALA A 92 8.59 1.58 29.47
C ALA A 92 8.48 1.26 27.96
N PRO A 93 7.27 1.30 27.37
CA PRO A 93 7.10 1.05 25.95
C PRO A 93 7.89 2.02 25.07
N ALA A 94 8.47 1.52 23.99
CA ALA A 94 9.07 2.38 22.98
C ALA A 94 7.98 3.03 22.11
N ALA A 95 8.23 4.23 21.58
CA ALA A 95 7.30 4.88 20.64
C ALA A 95 6.96 3.98 19.43
N SER A 96 7.92 3.16 18.99
CA SER A 96 7.71 2.22 17.88
C SER A 96 6.83 1.00 18.24
N ASP A 97 6.53 0.77 19.52
CA ASP A 97 5.63 -0.29 19.96
C ASP A 97 4.17 0.09 19.71
N GLU A 98 3.80 1.34 19.99
CA GLU A 98 2.48 1.86 19.68
C GLU A 98 2.23 1.85 18.17
N ILE A 99 3.20 2.30 17.37
CA ILE A 99 3.14 2.24 15.90
C ILE A 99 2.95 0.79 15.44
N ALA A 100 3.68 -0.16 16.00
CA ALA A 100 3.56 -1.56 15.64
C ALA A 100 2.19 -2.15 15.98
N ALA A 101 1.62 -1.79 17.14
CA ALA A 101 0.28 -2.20 17.54
C ALA A 101 -0.79 -1.61 16.61
N LEU A 102 -0.74 -0.32 16.30
CA LEU A 102 -1.65 0.33 15.36
C LEU A 102 -1.52 -0.27 13.94
N ARG A 103 -0.31 -0.57 13.48
CA ARG A 103 -0.09 -1.27 12.21
C ARG A 103 -0.73 -2.66 12.19
N TRP A 104 -0.67 -3.38 13.30
CA TRP A 104 -1.38 -4.65 13.46
C TRP A 104 -2.90 -4.45 13.36
N LEU A 105 -3.46 -3.42 14.00
CA LEU A 105 -4.88 -3.09 13.88
C LEU A 105 -5.27 -2.73 12.44
N ASN A 106 -4.44 -2.00 11.69
CA ASN A 106 -4.70 -1.66 10.28
C ASN A 106 -4.73 -2.92 9.40
N TRP A 107 -3.91 -3.94 9.70
CA TRP A 107 -3.99 -5.24 9.04
C TRP A 107 -5.28 -5.99 9.38
N LEU A 108 -5.75 -5.92 10.63
CA LEU A 108 -7.03 -6.49 11.04
C LEU A 108 -8.21 -5.82 10.31
N GLU A 109 -8.20 -4.50 10.18
CA GLU A 109 -9.18 -3.74 9.39
C GLU A 109 -9.14 -4.16 7.91
N ARG A 110 -7.95 -4.33 7.32
CA ARG A 110 -7.80 -4.81 5.93
C ARG A 110 -8.37 -6.21 5.74
N VAL A 111 -8.10 -7.14 6.66
CA VAL A 111 -8.70 -8.49 6.60
C VAL A 111 -10.22 -8.38 6.74
N GLN A 112 -10.74 -7.52 7.61
CA GLN A 112 -12.18 -7.32 7.74
C GLN A 112 -12.82 -6.73 6.47
N GLU A 113 -12.15 -5.78 5.82
CA GLU A 113 -12.58 -5.20 4.54
C GLU A 113 -12.63 -6.27 3.43
N ASN A 114 -11.60 -7.13 3.36
CA ASN A 114 -11.50 -8.19 2.35
C ASN A 114 -12.40 -9.39 2.66
N GLN A 115 -12.65 -9.67 3.94
CA GLN A 115 -13.45 -10.80 4.42
C GLN A 115 -14.44 -10.35 5.51
N PRO A 116 -15.58 -9.71 5.15
CA PRO A 116 -16.54 -9.20 6.13
C PRO A 116 -17.09 -10.28 7.08
N ALA A 117 -17.15 -11.53 6.61
CA ALA A 117 -17.58 -12.69 7.39
C ALA A 117 -16.61 -13.08 8.52
N ALA A 118 -15.41 -12.49 8.58
CA ALA A 118 -14.48 -12.71 9.68
C ALA A 118 -14.98 -12.09 11.01
N GLY A 119 -15.84 -11.07 10.93
CA GLY A 119 -16.44 -10.44 12.12
C GLY A 119 -15.41 -9.80 13.04
N ILE A 120 -14.31 -9.31 12.48
CA ILE A 120 -13.25 -8.60 13.19
C ILE A 120 -13.76 -7.19 13.50
N ALA A 121 -13.64 -6.79 14.76
CA ALA A 121 -13.99 -5.45 15.21
C ALA A 121 -12.75 -4.72 15.71
N VAL A 122 -12.57 -3.47 15.25
CA VAL A 122 -11.52 -2.55 15.72
C VAL A 122 -12.22 -1.30 16.25
N PRO A 123 -12.70 -1.33 17.51
CA PRO A 123 -13.56 -0.28 18.05
C PRO A 123 -12.72 0.91 18.55
N LEU A 124 -12.22 1.72 17.62
CA LEU A 124 -11.64 3.02 17.93
C LEU A 124 -12.65 4.15 17.67
N PRO A 125 -12.63 5.24 18.45
CA PRO A 125 -13.51 6.40 18.22
C PRO A 125 -13.33 6.94 16.80
N PRO A 126 -14.42 7.24 16.06
CA PRO A 126 -14.31 7.88 14.74
C PRO A 126 -13.57 9.22 14.86
N PRO A 127 -12.69 9.57 13.91
CA PRO A 127 -12.03 10.87 13.92
C PRO A 127 -13.07 11.98 13.71
N GLY A 128 -12.94 13.07 14.45
CA GLY A 128 -13.72 14.28 14.22
C GLY A 128 -13.21 15.03 12.98
N GLU A 129 -13.91 16.12 12.64
CA GLU A 129 -13.49 17.00 11.54
C GLU A 129 -12.08 17.59 11.74
N PRO A 130 -11.66 18.01 12.95
CA PRO A 130 -10.31 18.52 13.17
C PRO A 130 -9.23 17.46 12.90
N GLU A 131 -9.44 16.22 13.35
CA GLU A 131 -8.49 15.12 13.17
C GLU A 131 -8.39 14.71 11.69
N LEU A 132 -9.52 14.66 10.98
CA LEU A 132 -9.53 14.41 9.54
C LEU A 132 -8.82 15.53 8.76
N ARG A 133 -9.05 16.79 9.12
CA ARG A 133 -8.37 17.93 8.53
C ARG A 133 -6.86 17.88 8.79
N SER A 134 -6.46 17.58 10.03
CA SER A 134 -5.06 17.40 10.40
C SER A 134 -4.42 16.29 9.55
N GLY A 135 -5.11 15.16 9.35
CA GLY A 135 -4.63 14.10 8.46
C GLY A 135 -4.42 14.56 7.01
N GLN A 136 -5.36 15.33 6.48
CA GLN A 136 -5.22 15.93 5.14
C GLN A 136 -4.01 16.88 5.05
N GLN A 137 -3.80 17.70 6.08
CA GLN A 137 -2.64 18.60 6.19
C GLN A 137 -1.33 17.83 6.25
N GLN A 138 -1.25 16.78 7.07
CA GLN A 138 -0.06 15.93 7.23
C GLN A 138 0.36 15.29 5.91
N VAL A 139 -0.59 14.72 5.15
CA VAL A 139 -0.31 14.11 3.84
C VAL A 139 0.23 15.12 2.84
N ARG A 140 -0.43 16.29 2.72
CA ARG A 140 0.01 17.36 1.83
C ARG A 140 1.39 17.88 2.24
N ALA A 141 1.59 18.13 3.53
CA ALA A 141 2.83 18.63 4.07
C ALA A 141 3.98 17.66 3.81
N LEU A 142 3.80 16.35 4.06
CA LEU A 142 4.81 15.34 3.74
C LEU A 142 5.21 15.37 2.26
N GLU A 143 4.26 15.49 1.33
CA GLU A 143 4.59 15.59 -0.09
C GLU A 143 5.46 16.81 -0.40
N LEU A 144 5.11 17.98 0.13
CA LEU A 144 5.86 19.23 -0.09
C LEU A 144 7.23 19.22 0.61
N ILE A 145 7.31 18.68 1.81
CA ILE A 145 8.56 18.49 2.56
C ILE A 145 9.51 17.60 1.76
N LEU A 146 9.05 16.44 1.30
CA LEU A 146 9.87 15.53 0.50
C LEU A 146 10.39 16.22 -0.78
N ARG A 147 9.53 16.97 -1.48
CA ARG A 147 9.96 17.75 -2.67
C ARG A 147 11.03 18.77 -2.31
N GLY A 148 10.83 19.54 -1.24
CA GLY A 148 11.78 20.55 -0.78
C GLY A 148 13.14 19.93 -0.42
N VAL A 149 13.14 18.87 0.39
CA VAL A 149 14.37 18.19 0.83
C VAL A 149 15.10 17.54 -0.35
N ILE A 150 14.38 16.84 -1.24
CA ILE A 150 14.99 16.22 -2.43
C ILE A 150 15.60 17.29 -3.32
N GLY A 151 14.86 18.36 -3.61
CA GLY A 151 15.35 19.46 -4.44
C GLY A 151 16.59 20.13 -3.86
N GLU A 152 16.57 20.42 -2.56
CA GLU A 152 17.68 21.05 -1.85
C GLU A 152 18.96 20.21 -1.88
N LYS A 153 18.89 18.90 -1.59
CA LYS A 153 20.08 18.04 -1.54
C LYS A 153 20.77 17.85 -2.89
N HIS A 154 20.07 18.08 -4.00
CA HIS A 154 20.65 18.01 -5.34
C HIS A 154 21.16 19.36 -5.86
N GLY A 155 20.80 20.46 -5.20
CA GLY A 155 21.29 21.82 -5.45
C GLY A 155 20.68 22.50 -6.67
N ASP A 156 20.80 21.89 -7.85
CA ASP A 156 20.25 22.41 -9.11
C ASP A 156 19.49 21.35 -9.92
N GLN A 157 18.60 21.82 -10.80
CA GLN A 157 17.70 20.97 -11.60
C GLN A 157 18.46 20.07 -12.59
N GLN A 158 19.60 20.50 -13.14
CA GLN A 158 20.34 19.65 -14.09
C GLN A 158 20.97 18.46 -13.38
N ARG A 159 21.56 18.68 -12.19
CA ARG A 159 22.09 17.62 -11.34
C ARG A 159 21.00 16.68 -10.85
N LEU A 160 19.87 17.24 -10.41
CA LEU A 160 18.71 16.46 -10.00
C LEU A 160 18.22 15.57 -11.15
N LEU A 161 18.04 16.11 -12.36
CA LEU A 161 17.61 15.33 -13.52
C LEU A 161 18.59 14.21 -13.87
N ALA A 162 19.90 14.49 -13.88
CA ALA A 162 20.91 13.47 -14.15
C ALA A 162 20.86 12.34 -13.09
N ARG A 163 20.71 12.71 -11.81
CA ARG A 163 20.61 11.73 -10.73
C ARG A 163 19.31 10.93 -10.80
N LEU A 164 18.18 11.57 -11.06
CA LEU A 164 16.88 10.90 -11.21
C LEU A 164 16.89 9.90 -12.37
N ARG A 165 17.57 10.21 -13.49
CA ARG A 165 17.77 9.27 -14.60
C ARG A 165 18.59 8.04 -14.19
N ASP A 166 19.66 8.22 -13.42
CA ASP A 166 20.46 7.10 -12.86
C ASP A 166 19.68 6.24 -11.85
N LEU A 167 18.79 6.86 -11.07
CA LEU A 167 18.00 6.17 -10.06
C LEU A 167 16.76 5.46 -10.62
N SER A 168 16.04 6.11 -11.53
CA SER A 168 14.69 5.71 -11.97
C SER A 168 14.57 5.43 -13.47
N GLY A 169 15.62 5.71 -14.26
CA GLY A 169 15.64 5.53 -15.70
C GLY A 169 15.01 6.70 -16.47
N ASP A 170 15.41 6.84 -17.74
CA ASP A 170 14.98 7.95 -18.60
C ASP A 170 13.46 7.98 -18.78
N ALA A 171 12.82 6.84 -19.01
CA ALA A 171 11.38 6.76 -19.21
C ALA A 171 10.56 7.28 -18.01
N ALA A 172 11.04 7.09 -16.78
CA ALA A 172 10.37 7.64 -15.61
C ALA A 172 10.50 9.16 -15.57
N VAL A 173 11.69 9.69 -15.84
CA VAL A 173 11.97 11.12 -15.82
C VAL A 173 11.21 11.87 -16.92
N GLU A 174 11.13 11.32 -18.13
CA GLU A 174 10.37 11.95 -19.22
C GLU A 174 8.87 12.02 -18.89
N ARG A 175 8.30 11.00 -18.23
CA ARG A 175 6.91 11.05 -17.75
C ARG A 175 6.70 12.14 -16.69
N TRP A 176 7.64 12.28 -15.75
CA TRP A 176 7.56 13.34 -14.75
C TRP A 176 7.66 14.72 -15.39
N LEU A 177 8.58 14.91 -16.34
CA LEU A 177 8.73 16.18 -17.06
C LEU A 177 7.48 16.55 -17.87
N ALA A 178 6.79 15.56 -18.46
CA ALA A 178 5.55 15.81 -19.19
C ALA A 178 4.41 16.32 -18.30
N ALA A 179 4.41 15.96 -17.01
CA ALA A 179 3.42 16.39 -16.03
C ALA A 179 3.89 17.54 -15.12
N ALA A 180 5.14 17.98 -15.26
CA ALA A 180 5.78 18.94 -14.37
C ALA A 180 5.50 20.40 -14.76
N ASP A 181 5.48 21.26 -13.75
CA ASP A 181 5.62 22.70 -13.90
C ASP A 181 7.00 23.04 -14.51
N PRO A 182 7.10 24.11 -15.34
CA PRO A 182 8.35 24.48 -15.99
C PRO A 182 9.50 24.69 -15.00
N GLY A 183 10.55 23.88 -15.14
CA GLY A 183 11.74 23.96 -14.30
C GLY A 183 11.64 23.27 -12.95
N ASP A 184 10.58 22.50 -12.67
CA ASP A 184 10.46 21.69 -11.45
C ASP A 184 10.04 20.24 -11.76
N VAL A 185 11.02 19.36 -12.03
CA VAL A 185 10.73 17.94 -12.31
C VAL A 185 9.96 17.23 -11.17
N LEU A 186 10.15 17.66 -9.92
CA LEU A 186 9.50 17.02 -8.77
C LEU A 186 8.01 17.35 -8.70
N SER A 187 7.56 18.47 -9.27
CA SER A 187 6.15 18.82 -9.35
C SER A 187 5.32 17.77 -10.12
N GLY A 188 5.93 17.10 -11.11
CA GLY A 188 5.32 16.04 -11.92
C GLY A 188 5.44 14.63 -11.31
N THR A 189 6.06 14.49 -10.13
CA THR A 189 6.19 13.19 -9.45
C THR A 189 4.96 12.85 -8.61
N MET A 190 4.65 11.55 -8.52
CA MET A 190 3.70 11.04 -7.54
C MET A 190 4.36 10.91 -6.16
N PHE A 191 3.57 10.88 -5.08
CA PHE A 191 4.10 10.59 -3.75
C PHE A 191 4.86 9.26 -3.67
N SER A 192 4.44 8.25 -4.43
CA SER A 192 5.17 6.98 -4.52
C SER A 192 6.59 7.15 -5.07
N ASP A 193 6.78 8.08 -6.00
CA ASP A 193 8.08 8.34 -6.60
C ASP A 193 8.97 9.09 -5.61
N LEU A 194 8.42 10.10 -4.93
CA LEU A 194 9.11 10.82 -3.85
C LEU A 194 9.57 9.86 -2.75
N GLY A 195 8.68 8.97 -2.29
CA GLY A 195 9.02 7.97 -1.28
C GLY A 195 10.11 7.00 -1.75
N LYS A 196 10.04 6.55 -3.01
CA LYS A 196 11.07 5.68 -3.62
C LYS A 196 12.43 6.38 -3.71
N ILE A 197 12.47 7.64 -4.14
CA ILE A 197 13.70 8.44 -4.22
C ILE A 197 14.29 8.63 -2.82
N PHE A 198 13.47 9.08 -1.87
CA PHE A 198 13.90 9.44 -0.52
C PHE A 198 14.40 8.24 0.29
N ALA A 199 13.81 7.06 0.11
CA ALA A 199 14.22 5.82 0.77
C ALA A 199 15.07 4.88 -0.12
N HIS A 200 15.58 5.38 -1.26
CA HIS A 200 16.31 4.57 -2.22
C HIS A 200 17.62 4.03 -1.61
N LYS A 201 17.93 2.75 -1.84
CA LYS A 201 19.08 2.05 -1.23
C LYS A 201 20.44 2.70 -1.51
N ARG A 202 20.62 3.31 -2.70
CA ARG A 202 21.85 4.01 -3.07
C ARG A 202 21.83 5.50 -2.71
N GLU A 203 20.64 6.09 -2.55
CA GLU A 203 20.50 7.53 -2.34
C GLU A 203 20.49 7.90 -0.87
N TYR A 204 19.71 7.15 -0.08
CA TYR A 204 19.52 7.41 1.34
C TYR A 204 20.83 7.53 2.13
N PRO A 205 21.80 6.60 2.00
CA PRO A 205 23.05 6.71 2.75
C PRO A 205 23.90 7.93 2.37
N GLN A 206 23.71 8.46 1.15
CA GLN A 206 24.53 9.55 0.61
C GLN A 206 23.92 10.92 0.93
N GLN A 207 22.59 11.05 0.90
CA GLN A 207 21.92 12.35 0.99
C GLN A 207 21.12 12.58 2.27
N TYR A 208 20.54 11.52 2.84
CA TYR A 208 19.45 11.65 3.82
C TYR A 208 19.78 11.02 5.17
N GLU A 209 20.64 10.02 5.24
CA GLU A 209 20.95 9.29 6.47
C GLU A 209 21.39 10.21 7.62
N ALA A 210 22.23 11.20 7.34
CA ALA A 210 22.71 12.15 8.34
C ALA A 210 21.57 12.91 9.06
N LEU A 211 20.46 13.20 8.36
CA LEU A 211 19.30 13.90 8.93
C LEU A 211 18.59 13.08 10.02
N PHE A 212 18.75 11.76 9.98
CA PHE A 212 18.10 10.81 10.89
C PHE A 212 19.09 10.09 11.81
N ALA A 213 20.38 10.22 11.56
CA ALA A 213 21.45 9.57 12.30
C ALA A 213 21.42 10.01 13.77
N HIS A 214 21.61 9.06 14.68
CA HIS A 214 21.63 9.28 16.14
C HIS A 214 20.36 9.86 16.78
N LYS A 215 19.31 10.18 16.01
CA LYS A 215 18.02 10.62 16.54
C LYS A 215 17.13 9.43 16.95
N PRO A 216 16.26 9.53 17.98
CA PRO A 216 15.43 8.43 18.47
C PRO A 216 14.19 8.13 17.59
N PHE A 217 14.23 8.46 16.30
CA PHE A 217 13.13 8.26 15.34
C PHE A 217 13.43 7.13 14.35
N LEU A 218 12.40 6.69 13.62
CA LEU A 218 12.43 5.63 12.62
C LEU A 218 12.92 4.29 13.21
N THR A 219 12.56 4.01 14.47
CA THR A 219 13.05 2.87 15.25
C THR A 219 12.20 1.61 15.11
N LEU A 220 11.23 1.60 14.19
CA LEU A 220 10.45 0.39 13.92
C LEU A 220 11.40 -0.74 13.52
N PHE A 221 12.14 -0.64 12.43
CA PHE A 221 13.19 -1.60 12.09
C PHE A 221 14.56 -1.15 12.57
N LYS A 222 15.51 -2.09 12.57
CA LYS A 222 16.92 -1.80 12.84
C LYS A 222 17.50 -0.83 11.80
N ASP A 223 17.10 -1.00 10.54
CA ASP A 223 17.45 -0.07 9.45
C ASP A 223 16.38 1.04 9.37
N LYS A 224 16.78 2.28 9.66
CA LYS A 224 15.92 3.47 9.59
C LYS A 224 15.37 3.70 8.18
N ARG A 225 16.13 3.36 7.13
CA ARG A 225 15.68 3.46 5.74
C ARG A 225 14.51 2.52 5.46
N GLU A 226 14.54 1.31 6.03
CA GLU A 226 13.42 0.37 5.91
C GLU A 226 12.18 0.88 6.64
N THR A 227 12.36 1.46 7.84
CA THR A 227 11.26 2.10 8.56
C THR A 227 10.65 3.24 7.75
N LEU A 228 11.51 4.12 7.20
CA LEU A 228 11.10 5.25 6.38
C LEU A 228 10.35 4.79 5.11
N ALA A 229 10.88 3.81 4.39
CA ALA A 229 10.24 3.27 3.20
C ALA A 229 8.84 2.73 3.52
N LEU A 230 8.71 2.02 4.65
CA LEU A 230 7.44 1.47 5.09
C LEU A 230 6.44 2.58 5.48
N PHE A 231 6.88 3.59 6.23
CA PHE A 231 6.01 4.70 6.63
C PHE A 231 5.51 5.49 5.42
N LEU A 232 6.37 5.80 4.46
CA LEU A 232 5.98 6.52 3.25
C LEU A 232 5.04 5.67 2.37
N GLU A 233 5.21 4.35 2.33
CA GLU A 233 4.29 3.47 1.63
C GLU A 233 2.89 3.46 2.28
N ASP A 234 2.81 3.38 3.61
CA ASP A 234 1.52 3.47 4.31
C ASP A 234 0.87 4.86 4.15
N VAL A 235 1.65 5.95 4.20
CA VAL A 235 1.13 7.30 3.93
C VAL A 235 0.57 7.40 2.51
N ARG A 236 1.22 6.78 1.53
CA ARG A 236 0.70 6.70 0.15
C ARG A 236 -0.67 6.02 0.12
N GLU A 237 -0.85 4.90 0.81
CA GLU A 237 -2.13 4.19 0.89
C GLU A 237 -3.24 5.05 1.52
N ILE A 238 -2.93 5.74 2.63
CA ILE A 238 -3.87 6.63 3.33
C ILE A 238 -4.25 7.83 2.44
N ARG A 239 -3.25 8.46 1.80
CA ARG A 239 -3.46 9.56 0.84
C ARG A 239 -4.41 9.14 -0.28
N ASN A 240 -4.26 7.94 -0.82
CA ASN A 240 -5.12 7.47 -1.90
C ASN A 240 -6.58 7.30 -1.42
N ARG A 241 -6.78 6.84 -0.17
CA ARG A 241 -8.14 6.81 0.42
C ARG A 241 -8.73 8.23 0.54
N LEU A 242 -7.94 9.19 1.03
CA LEU A 242 -8.36 10.59 1.15
C LEU A 242 -8.70 11.21 -0.21
N ALA A 243 -7.89 10.98 -1.24
CA ALA A 243 -8.08 11.55 -2.57
C ALA A 243 -9.36 11.06 -3.26
N HIS A 244 -9.76 9.81 -3.03
CA HIS A 244 -10.96 9.23 -3.62
C HIS A 244 -12.20 9.31 -2.71
N HIS A 245 -12.20 10.22 -1.73
CA HIS A 245 -13.28 10.38 -0.75
C HIS A 245 -13.67 9.06 -0.04
N LYS A 246 -12.74 8.11 0.05
CA LYS A 246 -12.94 6.87 0.81
C LYS A 246 -12.81 7.18 2.29
N ARG A 247 -13.54 6.43 3.10
CA ARG A 247 -13.45 6.54 4.55
C ARG A 247 -12.05 6.13 5.02
N VAL A 248 -11.38 7.03 5.72
CA VAL A 248 -10.14 6.75 6.46
C VAL A 248 -10.52 6.30 7.87
N THR A 249 -9.91 5.22 8.34
CA THR A 249 -10.22 4.66 9.65
C THR A 249 -9.54 5.45 10.77
N PRO A 250 -10.02 5.36 12.02
CA PRO A 250 -9.33 5.98 13.15
C PRO A 250 -7.88 5.48 13.29
N VAL A 251 -7.65 4.19 13.04
CA VAL A 251 -6.30 3.59 13.05
C VAL A 251 -5.41 4.28 12.04
N GLN A 252 -5.91 4.51 10.81
CA GLN A 252 -5.15 5.17 9.75
C GLN A 252 -4.83 6.63 10.08
N ILE A 253 -5.75 7.37 10.70
CA ILE A 253 -5.47 8.75 11.17
C ILE A 253 -4.42 8.75 12.29
N ALA A 254 -4.52 7.83 13.25
CA ALA A 254 -3.52 7.71 14.33
C ALA A 254 -2.14 7.34 13.77
N LEU A 255 -2.07 6.37 12.86
CA LEU A 255 -0.84 5.98 12.17
C LEU A 255 -0.22 7.14 11.40
N LEU A 256 -1.03 7.91 10.69
CA LEU A 256 -0.56 9.08 9.94
C LEU A 256 0.08 10.13 10.87
N GLY A 257 -0.51 10.38 12.05
CA GLY A 257 0.08 11.26 13.05
C GLY A 257 1.46 10.79 13.52
N HIS A 258 1.59 9.50 13.82
CA HIS A 258 2.86 8.89 14.19
C HIS A 258 3.90 8.95 13.06
N TYR A 259 3.51 8.59 11.82
CA TYR A 259 4.40 8.65 10.66
C TYR A 259 4.86 10.07 10.36
N TYR A 260 3.94 11.04 10.42
CA TYR A 260 4.27 12.45 10.26
C TYR A 260 5.31 12.88 11.29
N HIS A 261 5.08 12.60 12.57
CA HIS A 261 6.02 12.94 13.63
C HIS A 261 7.40 12.30 13.44
N GLU A 262 7.45 10.98 13.20
CA GLU A 262 8.69 10.22 13.04
C GLU A 262 9.53 10.65 11.82
N VAL A 263 8.87 11.08 10.75
CA VAL A 263 9.56 11.53 9.51
C VAL A 263 9.91 13.00 9.57
N VAL A 264 9.00 13.86 10.04
CA VAL A 264 9.12 15.31 9.94
C VAL A 264 9.92 15.90 11.09
N ARG A 265 9.80 15.38 12.32
CA ARG A 265 10.52 15.95 13.47
C ARG A 265 12.05 15.96 13.27
N PRO A 266 12.69 14.87 12.79
CA PRO A 266 14.12 14.89 12.45
C PRO A 266 14.52 15.97 11.44
N LEU A 267 13.65 16.23 10.46
CA LEU A 267 13.87 17.20 9.40
C LEU A 267 13.68 18.63 9.91
N GLN A 268 12.72 18.85 10.79
CA GLN A 268 12.52 20.14 11.46
C GLN A 268 13.71 20.46 12.35
N ASP A 269 14.16 19.51 13.18
CA ASP A 269 15.37 19.68 13.99
C ASP A 269 16.59 20.02 13.11
N ALA A 270 16.76 19.34 11.96
CA ALA A 270 17.84 19.65 11.02
C ALA A 270 17.72 21.05 10.40
N HIS A 271 16.50 21.57 10.23
CA HIS A 271 16.29 22.94 9.80
C HIS A 271 16.67 23.94 10.90
N ASP A 272 16.21 23.68 12.12
CA ASP A 272 16.48 24.52 13.28
C ASP A 272 18.00 24.59 13.56
N ASP A 273 18.73 23.49 13.32
CA ASP A 273 20.19 23.39 13.42
C ASP A 273 20.95 23.97 12.20
N GLY A 274 20.24 24.39 11.15
CA GLY A 274 20.81 24.97 9.93
C GLY A 274 21.41 23.97 8.93
N GLU A 275 21.22 22.66 9.14
CA GLU A 275 21.64 21.58 8.23
C GLU A 275 20.70 21.42 7.02
N LEU A 276 19.48 21.93 7.14
CA LEU A 276 18.44 21.92 6.11
C LEU A 276 17.87 23.34 5.94
N ARG A 277 17.78 23.84 4.71
CA ARG A 277 17.17 25.16 4.42
C ARG A 277 15.66 25.07 4.34
N THR A 278 15.14 23.97 3.81
CA THR A 278 13.72 23.65 3.77
C THR A 278 13.18 23.65 5.20
N ASN A 279 12.12 24.41 5.45
CA ASN A 279 11.43 24.47 6.75
C ASN A 279 10.18 23.56 6.71
N PRO A 280 10.18 22.38 7.35
CA PRO A 280 9.03 21.49 7.31
C PRO A 280 7.74 22.06 7.90
N ASP A 281 7.81 22.77 9.02
CA ASP A 281 6.63 23.32 9.70
C ASP A 281 5.88 24.34 8.82
N SER A 282 6.59 25.01 7.90
CA SER A 282 5.97 25.96 6.96
C SER A 282 4.94 25.34 6.01
N TYR A 283 4.93 24.01 5.85
CA TYR A 283 4.02 23.31 4.93
C TYR A 283 2.75 22.77 5.60
N PHE A 284 2.68 22.78 6.94
CA PHE A 284 1.57 22.17 7.67
C PHE A 284 0.28 22.98 7.57
N ASP A 285 0.37 24.29 7.76
CA ASP A 285 -0.77 25.19 7.78
C ASP A 285 -1.33 25.40 6.37
N ALA A 286 -2.25 24.53 5.97
CA ALA A 286 -2.99 24.62 4.72
C ALA A 286 -4.45 25.00 4.97
N THR A 287 -4.95 25.95 4.17
CA THR A 287 -6.37 26.30 4.10
C THR A 287 -7.20 25.17 3.51
N LYS A 288 -8.52 25.19 3.75
CA LYS A 288 -9.44 24.19 3.20
C LYS A 288 -9.38 24.17 1.66
N GLU A 289 -9.31 25.34 1.04
CA GLU A 289 -9.24 25.50 -0.42
C GLU A 289 -7.95 24.92 -0.99
N GLU A 290 -6.82 25.07 -0.28
CA GLU A 290 -5.55 24.46 -0.68
C GLU A 290 -5.56 22.94 -0.56
N LEU A 291 -6.19 22.39 0.49
CA LEU A 291 -6.36 20.96 0.66
C LEU A 291 -7.25 20.39 -0.46
N GLU A 292 -8.40 21.01 -0.72
CA GLU A 292 -9.31 20.60 -1.81
C GLU A 292 -8.63 20.68 -3.18
N ARG A 293 -7.82 21.70 -3.42
CA ARG A 293 -7.04 21.81 -4.67
C ARG A 293 -5.97 20.72 -4.76
N HIS A 294 -5.27 20.43 -3.66
CA HIS A 294 -4.26 19.39 -3.61
C HIS A 294 -4.88 18.01 -3.90
N PHE A 295 -5.93 17.60 -3.18
CA PHE A 295 -6.54 16.28 -3.35
C PHE A 295 -7.26 16.11 -4.68
N ARG A 296 -7.82 17.18 -5.29
CA ARG A 296 -8.29 17.15 -6.68
C ARG A 296 -7.16 16.81 -7.65
N ARG A 297 -6.01 17.48 -7.55
CA ARG A 297 -4.85 17.14 -8.39
C ARG A 297 -4.39 15.72 -8.20
N VAL A 298 -4.35 15.22 -6.95
CA VAL A 298 -3.99 13.83 -6.67
C VAL A 298 -4.96 12.87 -7.38
N ALA A 299 -6.26 13.13 -7.32
CA ALA A 299 -7.27 12.32 -8.02
C ALA A 299 -7.08 12.37 -9.56
N ASP A 300 -6.97 13.57 -10.14
CA ASP A 300 -6.77 13.77 -11.59
C ASP A 300 -5.48 13.12 -12.10
N SER A 301 -4.45 13.10 -11.26
CA SER A 301 -3.16 12.46 -11.53
C SER A 301 -3.28 10.93 -11.60
N PHE A 302 -4.15 10.32 -10.78
CA PHE A 302 -4.41 8.88 -10.83
C PHE A 302 -5.17 8.48 -12.07
N ASP A 303 -6.18 9.25 -12.48
CA ASP A 303 -6.97 8.95 -13.67
C ASP A 303 -6.08 8.97 -14.92
N ARG A 304 -5.23 10.00 -15.05
CA ARG A 304 -4.26 10.12 -16.15
C ARG A 304 -3.23 8.99 -16.17
N LEU A 305 -2.62 8.67 -15.02
CA LEU A 305 -1.65 7.56 -14.97
C LEU A 305 -2.31 6.18 -15.15
N GLY A 306 -3.55 6.01 -14.72
CA GLY A 306 -4.33 4.79 -14.94
C GLY A 306 -4.59 4.55 -16.43
N GLU A 307 -4.95 5.60 -17.17
CA GLU A 307 -5.07 5.59 -18.64
C GLU A 307 -3.72 5.28 -19.30
N ASP A 308 -2.63 5.91 -18.87
CA ASP A 308 -1.28 5.65 -19.42
C ASP A 308 -0.80 4.21 -19.17
N VAL A 309 -1.07 3.64 -17.99
CA VAL A 309 -0.74 2.24 -17.69
C VAL A 309 -1.57 1.28 -18.54
N GLN A 310 -2.84 1.59 -18.78
CA GLN A 310 -3.70 0.79 -19.64
C GLN A 310 -3.20 0.85 -21.11
N ALA A 311 -2.80 2.02 -21.60
CA ALA A 311 -2.20 2.19 -22.92
C ALA A 311 -0.87 1.40 -23.06
N ILE A 312 0.03 1.48 -22.07
CA ILE A 312 1.29 0.70 -22.06
C ILE A 312 1.01 -0.80 -22.00
N ARG A 313 0.00 -1.23 -21.24
CA ARG A 313 -0.43 -2.64 -21.17
C ARG A 313 -0.97 -3.13 -22.51
N ASP A 314 -1.76 -2.31 -23.20
CA ASP A 314 -2.34 -2.65 -24.50
C ASP A 314 -1.26 -2.71 -25.59
N ASP A 315 -0.26 -1.82 -25.55
CA ASP A 315 0.92 -1.85 -26.41
C ASP A 315 1.80 -3.10 -26.14
N VAL A 316 2.02 -3.46 -24.88
CA VAL A 316 2.76 -4.68 -24.50
C VAL A 316 1.98 -5.94 -24.89
N ALA A 317 0.65 -5.94 -24.81
CA ALA A 317 -0.19 -7.05 -25.27
C ALA A 317 -0.13 -7.20 -26.81
N ALA A 318 -0.12 -6.09 -27.55
CA ALA A 318 0.07 -6.07 -29.00
C ALA A 318 1.46 -6.60 -29.42
N LEU A 319 2.51 -6.29 -28.63
CA LEU A 319 3.86 -6.84 -28.80
C LEU A 319 3.97 -8.32 -28.38
N GLY A 320 3.19 -8.75 -27.39
CA GLY A 320 3.06 -10.16 -26.99
C GLY A 320 2.49 -11.04 -28.10
N GLY A 321 1.52 -10.53 -28.86
CA GLY A 321 0.98 -11.20 -30.05
C GLY A 321 1.98 -11.38 -31.19
N THR A 322 3.04 -10.56 -31.25
CA THR A 322 4.14 -10.70 -32.24
C THR A 322 5.25 -11.64 -31.77
N LEU A 323 5.48 -11.77 -30.45
CA LEU A 323 6.41 -12.72 -29.85
C LEU A 323 5.96 -14.19 -29.96
N GLU A 324 4.65 -14.44 -29.97
CA GLU A 324 4.08 -15.77 -30.24
C GLU A 324 4.52 -16.32 -31.62
N GLY A 325 4.68 -15.43 -32.61
CA GLY A 325 5.22 -15.76 -33.94
C GLY A 325 6.72 -16.10 -33.94
N VAL A 326 7.50 -15.54 -33.00
CA VAL A 326 8.95 -15.81 -32.84
C VAL A 326 9.20 -17.08 -32.01
N ARG A 327 8.30 -17.38 -31.07
CA ARG A 327 8.33 -18.62 -30.26
C ARG A 327 8.10 -19.86 -31.13
N GLN A 328 7.18 -19.80 -32.09
CA GLN A 328 6.95 -20.90 -33.04
C GLN A 328 8.17 -21.22 -33.92
N THR A 329 9.03 -20.25 -34.20
CA THR A 329 10.31 -20.49 -34.92
C THR A 329 11.41 -21.07 -34.04
N THR A 330 11.34 -20.90 -32.71
CA THR A 330 12.40 -21.29 -31.76
C THR A 330 12.21 -22.72 -31.24
N GLU A 331 10.98 -23.24 -31.22
CA GLU A 331 10.68 -24.63 -30.84
C GLU A 331 11.23 -25.68 -31.84
N ARG A 332 11.69 -25.26 -33.03
CA ARG A 332 12.39 -26.15 -33.97
C ARG A 332 13.87 -26.39 -33.66
N THR A 333 14.47 -25.68 -32.69
CA THR A 333 15.92 -25.73 -32.44
C THR A 333 16.31 -26.22 -31.04
N ALA A 334 15.35 -26.54 -30.17
CA ALA A 334 15.62 -27.02 -28.81
C ALA A 334 15.77 -28.56 -28.71
N ARG A 335 16.72 -29.14 -29.45
CA ARG A 335 17.33 -30.45 -29.12
C ARG A 335 18.85 -30.26 -29.08
N GLY A 336 19.41 -30.18 -27.88
CA GLY A 336 20.83 -29.92 -27.62
C GLY A 336 21.02 -29.12 -26.33
N VAL A 337 20.81 -29.71 -25.15
CA VAL A 337 21.83 -30.32 -24.28
C VAL A 337 22.30 -29.35 -23.18
N ASP A 338 22.14 -29.82 -21.93
CA ASP A 338 22.79 -29.37 -20.70
C ASP A 338 24.30 -29.18 -20.87
N VAL A 339 24.90 -28.18 -20.20
CA VAL A 339 26.22 -28.25 -19.53
C VAL A 339 26.71 -26.86 -19.09
N ALA A 340 27.37 -26.86 -17.94
CA ALA A 340 28.41 -25.94 -17.45
C ALA A 340 28.00 -24.71 -16.61
N VAL A 341 28.02 -24.98 -15.31
CA VAL A 341 28.75 -24.19 -14.29
C VAL A 341 30.21 -23.93 -14.74
N GLU A 342 30.76 -22.80 -14.27
CA GLU A 342 32.17 -22.36 -14.24
C GLU A 342 32.75 -21.45 -15.35
N ASN A 343 33.40 -20.39 -14.85
CA ASN A 343 34.39 -19.49 -15.46
C ASN A 343 33.97 -18.24 -16.26
N THR A 344 33.89 -17.15 -15.48
CA THR A 344 34.40 -15.80 -15.74
C THR A 344 35.58 -15.74 -16.74
N SER A 345 35.34 -15.20 -17.93
CA SER A 345 36.32 -14.39 -18.73
C SER A 345 35.76 -13.90 -20.09
N TRP A 346 34.57 -14.35 -20.50
CA TRP A 346 33.94 -13.94 -21.77
C TRP A 346 33.18 -12.60 -21.73
N LEU A 347 32.94 -12.02 -20.56
CA LEU A 347 32.16 -10.77 -20.41
C LEU A 347 32.96 -9.46 -20.66
N ARG A 348 34.23 -9.53 -21.07
CA ARG A 348 35.07 -8.33 -21.33
C ARG A 348 35.36 -8.04 -22.81
N ARG A 349 34.81 -8.79 -23.78
CA ARG A 349 35.17 -8.59 -25.21
C ARG A 349 34.01 -8.26 -26.16
N HIS A 350 32.77 -8.17 -25.69
CA HIS A 350 31.64 -7.76 -26.53
C HIS A 350 30.91 -6.54 -25.93
N GLN A 351 31.62 -5.42 -25.91
CA GLN A 351 31.04 -4.11 -25.66
C GLN A 351 31.07 -3.35 -26.99
N ARG A 352 29.99 -3.50 -27.79
CA ARG A 352 29.53 -2.59 -28.86
C ARG A 352 28.35 -3.22 -29.60
N TRP A 353 27.20 -2.55 -29.48
CA TRP A 353 25.93 -2.76 -30.18
C TRP A 353 25.18 -4.07 -29.89
N LEU A 354 24.18 -3.97 -29.01
CA LEU A 354 22.77 -4.13 -29.35
C LEU A 354 21.94 -3.57 -28.19
N GLY A 355 21.27 -2.44 -28.46
CA GLY A 355 20.17 -1.99 -27.64
C GLY A 355 19.03 -2.99 -27.79
N ILE A 356 18.77 -3.74 -26.73
CA ILE A 356 17.47 -4.15 -26.17
C ILE A 356 17.83 -4.41 -24.70
N GLY A 357 17.83 -3.34 -23.92
CA GLY A 357 17.98 -3.41 -22.48
C GLY A 357 16.61 -3.56 -21.85
N VAL A 358 16.02 -4.75 -21.92
CA VAL A 358 14.97 -5.15 -20.97
C VAL A 358 15.67 -5.33 -19.64
N LEU A 359 15.85 -4.23 -18.92
CA LEU A 359 16.09 -4.28 -17.49
C LEU A 359 14.74 -4.50 -16.83
N ALA A 360 14.50 -5.77 -16.52
CA ALA A 360 13.53 -6.26 -15.56
C ALA A 360 13.84 -5.68 -14.16
N LEU A 361 13.57 -4.39 -13.98
CA LEU A 361 13.48 -3.70 -12.69
C LEU A 361 12.43 -2.59 -12.88
N GLY A 362 11.17 -2.98 -12.77
CA GLY A 362 10.05 -2.04 -12.93
C GLY A 362 8.68 -2.65 -13.22
N ALA A 363 8.51 -3.97 -13.15
CA ALA A 363 7.23 -4.64 -13.40
C ALA A 363 6.57 -5.26 -12.15
N ALA A 364 7.03 -4.93 -10.93
CA ALA A 364 6.49 -5.49 -9.68
C ALA A 364 5.63 -4.50 -8.87
N SER A 365 5.17 -3.38 -9.45
CA SER A 365 4.24 -2.46 -8.75
C SER A 365 3.03 -2.03 -9.58
N LEU A 366 2.79 -2.67 -10.73
CA LEU A 366 1.60 -2.48 -11.54
C LEU A 366 1.16 -3.83 -12.08
N PHE A 367 0.51 -4.66 -11.25
CA PHE A 367 -0.50 -5.65 -11.65
C PHE A 367 -0.89 -6.55 -10.47
N THR A 368 -2.13 -6.45 -10.01
CA THR A 368 -2.84 -7.55 -9.34
C THR A 368 -4.17 -7.80 -10.04
N LEU A 369 -4.11 -8.14 -11.33
CA LEU A 369 -5.25 -8.75 -12.04
C LEU A 369 -4.76 -9.83 -13.01
N ARG A 370 -4.62 -11.06 -12.49
CA ARG A 370 -4.80 -12.30 -13.25
C ARG A 370 -5.23 -13.36 -12.23
N SER A 371 -6.44 -13.91 -12.29
CA SER A 371 -6.88 -14.80 -13.37
C SER A 371 -8.42 -14.99 -13.33
N THR A 372 -9.08 -14.85 -14.49
CA THR A 372 -10.53 -15.11 -14.67
C THR A 372 -10.75 -16.30 -15.61
N GLU A 373 -10.01 -17.40 -15.42
CA GLU A 373 -10.22 -18.62 -16.23
C GLU A 373 -10.83 -19.80 -15.47
N SER A 374 -11.19 -19.69 -14.18
CA SER A 374 -11.86 -20.79 -13.46
C SER A 374 -13.39 -20.67 -13.34
N MET A 375 -14.02 -19.62 -13.85
CA MET A 375 -15.46 -19.36 -13.64
C MET A 375 -16.39 -19.73 -14.81
N ARG A 376 -16.02 -20.71 -15.65
CA ARG A 376 -16.93 -21.28 -16.66
C ARG A 376 -17.59 -22.61 -16.23
N GLY A 377 -17.24 -23.15 -15.06
CA GLY A 377 -17.73 -24.46 -14.60
C GLY A 377 -18.89 -24.47 -13.59
N SER A 378 -19.18 -23.35 -12.91
CA SER A 378 -20.04 -23.38 -11.71
C SER A 378 -21.44 -22.77 -11.87
N VAL A 379 -21.85 -22.38 -13.08
CA VAL A 379 -23.14 -21.70 -13.31
C VAL A 379 -24.33 -22.67 -13.45
N SER A 380 -24.12 -23.99 -13.55
CA SER A 380 -25.26 -24.92 -13.70
C SER A 380 -25.86 -25.48 -12.39
N SER A 381 -25.27 -25.22 -11.22
CA SER A 381 -25.68 -25.88 -9.97
C SER A 381 -26.37 -24.97 -8.92
N ILE A 382 -26.54 -23.68 -9.19
CA ILE A 382 -27.19 -22.73 -8.25
C ILE A 382 -28.71 -22.63 -8.48
N ASP A 383 -29.22 -23.10 -9.63
CA ASP A 383 -30.62 -22.94 -10.05
C ASP A 383 -31.66 -23.77 -9.25
N LYS A 384 -31.25 -24.48 -8.19
CA LYS A 384 -32.13 -25.45 -7.51
C LYS A 384 -32.33 -25.30 -6.00
N LYS A 385 -31.83 -24.24 -5.34
CA LYS A 385 -31.98 -24.10 -3.87
C LYS A 385 -32.24 -22.69 -3.34
N MET A 386 -33.09 -21.89 -3.97
CA MET A 386 -33.64 -20.67 -3.35
C MET A 386 -35.12 -20.51 -3.64
N ASP A 387 -35.97 -21.34 -3.03
CA ASP A 387 -37.44 -21.18 -3.09
C ASP A 387 -38.09 -21.02 -1.71
N THR A 388 -37.36 -20.57 -0.67
CA THR A 388 -37.94 -20.61 0.69
C THR A 388 -37.43 -19.59 1.70
N VAL A 389 -36.95 -18.41 1.28
CA VAL A 389 -36.74 -17.29 2.23
C VAL A 389 -37.27 -15.99 1.65
N LYS A 390 -38.44 -15.57 2.14
CA LYS A 390 -38.97 -14.21 1.95
C LYS A 390 -38.05 -13.23 2.71
N LYS A 391 -37.13 -12.61 1.98
CA LYS A 391 -36.55 -11.30 2.33
C LYS A 391 -37.12 -10.31 1.33
N GLU A 392 -37.54 -9.14 1.81
CA GLU A 392 -37.92 -8.02 0.96
C GLU A 392 -36.67 -7.51 0.22
N VAL A 393 -36.30 -8.20 -0.85
CA VAL A 393 -35.41 -7.68 -1.88
C VAL A 393 -36.34 -6.93 -2.83
N SER A 394 -36.10 -5.64 -3.04
CA SER A 394 -36.83 -4.92 -4.09
C SER A 394 -36.52 -5.62 -5.41
N ALA A 395 -37.55 -6.06 -6.13
CA ALA A 395 -37.39 -6.72 -7.44
C ALA A 395 -36.81 -5.79 -8.52
N ASP A 396 -36.64 -4.50 -8.21
CA ASP A 396 -36.02 -3.50 -9.09
C ASP A 396 -34.52 -3.31 -8.77
N PRO A 397 -33.61 -3.75 -9.66
CA PRO A 397 -32.16 -3.63 -9.49
C PRO A 397 -31.67 -2.18 -9.34
N ARG A 398 -32.38 -1.21 -9.93
CA ARG A 398 -32.01 0.21 -9.85
C ARG A 398 -32.28 0.78 -8.47
N LYS A 399 -33.34 0.31 -7.82
CA LYS A 399 -33.69 0.70 -6.46
C LYS A 399 -32.73 0.09 -5.44
N GLU A 400 -32.28 -1.15 -5.67
CA GLU A 400 -31.23 -1.79 -4.87
C GLU A 400 -29.88 -1.07 -5.01
N LEU A 401 -29.51 -0.60 -6.20
CA LEU A 401 -28.31 0.25 -6.38
C LEU A 401 -28.42 1.57 -5.59
N ALA A 402 -29.58 2.23 -5.62
CA ALA A 402 -29.80 3.44 -4.86
C ALA A 402 -29.74 3.18 -3.33
N ASN A 403 -30.26 2.05 -2.85
CA ASN A 403 -30.12 1.63 -1.45
C ASN A 403 -28.66 1.34 -1.07
N ASN A 404 -27.84 0.90 -2.02
CA ASN A 404 -26.39 0.76 -1.86
C ASN A 404 -25.63 2.09 -1.99
N GLY A 405 -26.33 3.22 -2.16
CA GLY A 405 -25.73 4.54 -2.34
C GLY A 405 -25.07 4.75 -3.70
N VAL A 406 -25.36 3.89 -4.68
CA VAL A 406 -24.76 3.91 -6.01
C VAL A 406 -25.75 4.48 -7.02
N ALA A 407 -25.34 5.49 -7.78
CA ALA A 407 -26.16 6.11 -8.81
C ALA A 407 -26.24 5.24 -10.07
N TRP A 408 -27.40 5.21 -10.75
CA TRP A 408 -27.57 4.53 -12.04
C TRP A 408 -26.87 5.30 -13.17
N LYS A 409 -25.54 5.14 -13.30
CA LYS A 409 -24.69 5.80 -14.30
C LYS A 409 -23.62 4.84 -14.82
N GLU A 410 -23.24 5.00 -16.09
CA GLU A 410 -22.21 4.18 -16.74
C GLU A 410 -20.85 4.30 -16.04
N SER A 411 -20.49 5.48 -15.53
CA SER A 411 -19.27 5.68 -14.73
C SER A 411 -19.25 4.87 -13.44
N GLU A 412 -20.40 4.69 -12.79
CA GLU A 412 -20.53 3.87 -11.58
C GLU A 412 -20.52 2.37 -11.90
N PHE A 413 -21.05 1.98 -13.05
CA PHE A 413 -20.98 0.61 -13.55
C PHE A 413 -19.56 0.20 -13.92
N ILE A 414 -18.86 1.02 -14.72
CA ILE A 414 -17.44 0.84 -15.04
C ILE A 414 -16.61 0.87 -13.76
N GLY A 415 -16.92 1.79 -12.84
CA GLY A 415 -16.32 1.83 -11.51
C GLY A 415 -16.52 0.54 -10.73
N ALA A 416 -17.72 -0.05 -10.75
CA ALA A 416 -18.03 -1.31 -10.07
C ALA A 416 -17.26 -2.49 -10.69
N ILE A 417 -17.12 -2.52 -12.02
CA ILE A 417 -16.30 -3.51 -12.74
C ILE A 417 -14.83 -3.38 -12.35
N SER A 418 -14.27 -2.17 -12.41
CA SER A 418 -12.87 -1.89 -12.08
C SER A 418 -12.55 -2.17 -10.61
N ARG A 419 -13.53 -2.06 -9.71
CA ARG A 419 -13.41 -2.38 -8.28
C ARG A 419 -13.69 -3.85 -7.94
N GLY A 420 -14.12 -4.68 -8.91
CA GLY A 420 -14.52 -6.07 -8.66
C GLY A 420 -15.77 -6.22 -7.79
N ASP A 421 -16.62 -5.18 -7.73
CA ASP A 421 -17.85 -5.17 -6.93
C ASP A 421 -18.96 -5.95 -7.65
N THR A 422 -18.82 -7.27 -7.59
CA THR A 422 -19.71 -8.23 -8.29
C THR A 422 -21.19 -8.05 -7.96
N ARG A 423 -21.53 -7.55 -6.77
CA ARG A 423 -22.92 -7.32 -6.35
C ARG A 423 -23.53 -6.12 -7.08
N ASN A 424 -22.83 -4.98 -7.11
CA ASN A 424 -23.33 -3.81 -7.84
C ASN A 424 -23.27 -4.02 -9.36
N VAL A 425 -22.24 -4.71 -9.87
CA VAL A 425 -22.16 -5.10 -11.29
C VAL A 425 -23.36 -5.95 -11.69
N ALA A 426 -23.76 -6.94 -10.88
CA ALA A 426 -24.96 -7.74 -11.15
C ALA A 426 -26.23 -6.88 -11.18
N LEU A 427 -26.40 -5.95 -10.23
CA LEU A 427 -27.55 -5.05 -10.22
C LEU A 427 -27.59 -4.10 -11.45
N PHE A 428 -26.43 -3.67 -11.94
CA PHE A 428 -26.33 -2.88 -13.18
C PHE A 428 -26.70 -3.72 -14.42
N LEU A 429 -26.22 -4.96 -14.51
CA LEU A 429 -26.56 -5.86 -15.62
C LEU A 429 -28.04 -6.24 -15.59
N ASP A 430 -28.58 -6.58 -14.42
CA ASP A 430 -29.98 -6.95 -14.22
C ASP A 430 -30.94 -5.77 -14.50
N GLY A 431 -30.50 -4.54 -14.21
CA GLY A 431 -31.24 -3.32 -14.54
C GLY A 431 -31.11 -2.86 -16.01
N GLY A 432 -30.37 -3.63 -16.82
CA GLY A 432 -30.24 -3.46 -18.28
C GLY A 432 -29.08 -2.59 -18.75
N MET A 433 -28.11 -2.25 -17.91
CA MET A 433 -26.88 -1.59 -18.32
C MET A 433 -25.94 -2.61 -18.98
N ARG A 434 -25.30 -2.26 -20.09
CA ARG A 434 -24.43 -3.15 -20.87
C ARG A 434 -23.13 -2.47 -21.21
#